data_AF-A0A9N9DQ95-F1
#
_entry.id   AF-A0A9N9DQ95-F1
#
_cell.length_a   1.000
_cell.length_b   1.000
_cell.length_c   1.000
_cell.angle_alpha   90.00
_cell.angle_beta   90.00
_cell.angle_gamma   90.00
#
_symmetry.space_group_name_H-M   'P 1'
#
loop_
_entity.id
_entity.type
_entity.pdbx_description
1 polymer ?
#
loop_
_entity_poly.entity_id
_entity_poly.type
_entity_poly.pdbx_seq_one_letter_code
_entity_poly.pdbx_strand_id
1 'polypeptide(L)'
;MNEEVKELVARPSLCNPFAELEMQNIMLRDQKAELDEQLLGAMQQMFKNAEAKTSELQNLLKNEVTRIRATLTNNENTYSVQLVKDIVKLQNKLKEFTQLDNEQIALIEQRVTGLLQNYQCLTGSPTKSIVSGVLQRYIIEKVLTWANAYFKLCIEDLNKKTHNELAQCNKDELDKFLEGNILRITANLYRSIKEFSKRRNGEDELTHVMGAKIHQQVYAVLGSCGFASVDHLFVVKAVKTLLNELDKYRQFKDQSKKKDTEELASSIILETVCIFHFKFQAQVPVVEYHFFESRDKFDPMTMECIQEDDEDGEKQFVEICSFPLIGANIFTLDKGKRQIFSRAKVQLRLDSSID
;
A
#
# COMPACT_ATOMS: atom_id res chain seq x y z
N MET A 1 69.83 -15.34 88.37
CA MET A 1 70.01 -16.80 88.20
C MET A 1 69.40 -17.16 86.88
N ASN A 2 70.10 -16.92 85.77
CA ASN A 2 71.24 -17.66 85.18
C ASN A 2 70.66 -18.38 83.95
N GLU A 3 70.96 -17.85 82.76
CA GLU A 3 72.07 -18.26 81.87
C GLU A 3 71.57 -19.34 80.92
N GLU A 4 71.32 -18.96 79.67
CA GLU A 4 72.24 -19.17 78.53
C GLU A 4 72.18 -20.61 78.01
N VAL A 5 71.75 -20.78 76.75
CA VAL A 5 72.35 -21.61 75.69
C VAL A 5 71.61 -21.18 74.40
N LYS A 6 72.07 -20.20 73.61
CA LYS A 6 73.16 -20.19 72.63
C LYS A 6 73.15 -21.34 71.60
N GLU A 7 73.06 -20.90 70.34
CA GLU A 7 73.48 -21.55 69.08
C GLU A 7 72.61 -22.68 68.52
N LEU A 8 71.78 -22.42 67.49
CA LEU A 8 72.12 -22.05 66.10
C LEU A 8 73.24 -22.92 65.51
N VAL A 9 72.84 -24.02 64.85
CA VAL A 9 73.52 -24.47 63.64
C VAL A 9 72.48 -24.60 62.54
N ALA A 10 72.66 -23.75 61.54
CA ALA A 10 71.86 -23.66 60.34
C ALA A 10 71.81 -24.98 59.56
N ARG A 11 70.61 -25.35 59.13
CA ARG A 11 70.35 -26.27 58.01
C ARG A 11 69.51 -25.55 56.95
N PRO A 12 69.63 -25.96 55.67
CA PRO A 12 69.51 -25.04 54.54
C PRO A 12 68.06 -24.85 54.05
N SER A 13 67.77 -23.62 53.62
CA SER A 13 66.79 -23.21 52.60
C SER A 13 65.62 -24.16 52.33
N LEU A 14 64.58 -24.10 53.17
CA LEU A 14 63.25 -24.54 52.79
C LEU A 14 62.58 -23.40 52.01
N CYS A 15 62.48 -23.58 50.69
CA CYS A 15 61.58 -22.79 49.85
C CYS A 15 60.19 -22.79 50.54
N ASN A 16 59.67 -21.61 50.87
CA ASN A 16 58.46 -21.47 51.69
C ASN A 16 57.24 -22.03 50.92
N PRO A 17 56.66 -23.18 51.32
CA PRO A 17 55.53 -23.79 50.61
C PRO A 17 54.26 -22.93 50.63
N PHE A 18 54.21 -21.89 51.47
CA PHE A 18 53.10 -20.93 51.51
C PHE A 18 53.24 -19.78 50.52
N ALA A 19 54.44 -19.47 50.03
CA ALA A 19 54.67 -18.35 49.12
C ALA A 19 53.98 -18.56 47.76
N GLU A 20 53.94 -19.80 47.27
CA GLU A 20 53.28 -20.16 46.01
C GLU A 20 51.74 -20.05 46.12
N LEU A 21 51.18 -20.45 47.26
CA LEU A 21 49.74 -20.31 47.56
C LEU A 21 49.30 -18.86 47.75
N GLU A 22 50.15 -18.03 48.36
CA GLU A 22 49.91 -16.59 48.48
C GLU A 22 49.92 -15.91 47.10
N MET A 23 50.88 -16.27 46.24
CA MET A 23 50.96 -15.74 44.89
C MET A 23 49.75 -16.15 44.03
N GLN A 24 49.26 -17.39 44.16
CA GLN A 24 48.02 -17.83 43.50
C GLN A 24 46.78 -17.09 44.01
N ASN A 25 46.67 -16.81 45.32
CA ASN A 25 45.56 -16.04 45.88
C ASN A 25 45.54 -14.59 45.38
N ILE A 26 46.71 -13.97 45.23
CA ILE A 26 46.83 -12.62 44.66
C ILE A 26 46.39 -12.64 43.19
N MET A 27 46.90 -13.57 42.39
CA MET A 27 46.49 -13.71 40.98
C MET A 27 44.98 -13.94 40.82
N LEU A 28 44.36 -14.78 41.66
CA LEU A 28 42.92 -15.02 41.62
C LEU A 28 42.10 -13.77 42.01
N ARG A 29 42.59 -12.95 42.94
CA ARG A 29 41.93 -11.69 43.31
C ARG A 29 42.01 -10.68 42.17
N ASP A 30 43.17 -10.58 41.52
CA ASP A 30 43.38 -9.67 40.39
C ASP A 30 42.52 -10.10 39.20
N GLN A 31 42.48 -11.39 38.87
CA GLN A 31 41.60 -11.95 37.84
C GLN A 31 40.12 -11.71 38.13
N LYS A 32 39.71 -11.86 39.40
CA LYS A 32 38.33 -11.59 39.80
C LYS A 32 37.99 -10.10 39.65
N ALA A 33 38.89 -9.20 40.07
CA ALA A 33 38.69 -7.77 39.94
C ALA A 33 38.58 -7.34 38.47
N GLU A 34 39.43 -7.90 37.61
CA GLU A 34 39.39 -7.66 36.17
C GLU A 34 38.07 -8.17 35.55
N LEU A 35 37.62 -9.37 35.96
CA LEU A 35 36.35 -9.93 35.49
C LEU A 35 35.14 -9.11 35.97
N ASP A 36 35.16 -8.63 37.21
CA ASP A 36 34.11 -7.76 37.76
C ASP A 36 34.07 -6.40 37.02
N GLU A 37 35.22 -5.83 36.67
CA GLU A 37 35.30 -4.60 35.87
C GLU A 37 34.79 -4.81 34.44
N GLN A 38 35.17 -5.92 33.79
CA GLN A 38 34.66 -6.29 32.47
C GLN A 38 33.15 -6.51 32.49
N LEU A 39 32.62 -7.19 33.52
CA LEU A 39 31.19 -7.41 33.69
C LEU A 39 30.44 -6.10 33.87
N LEU A 40 30.97 -5.20 34.71
CA LEU A 40 30.38 -3.87 34.93
C LEU A 40 30.38 -3.04 33.64
N GLY A 41 31.48 -3.04 32.88
CA GLY A 41 31.58 -2.38 31.58
C GLY A 41 30.57 -2.92 30.56
N ALA A 42 30.43 -4.25 30.48
CA ALA A 42 29.45 -4.90 29.60
C ALA A 42 28.01 -4.54 29.99
N MET A 43 27.68 -4.53 31.29
CA MET A 43 26.35 -4.13 31.78
C MET A 43 26.04 -2.67 31.45
N GLN A 44 26.99 -1.76 31.65
CA GLN A 44 26.82 -0.35 31.31
C GLN A 44 26.59 -0.15 29.81
N GLN A 45 27.31 -0.90 28.96
CA GLN A 45 27.13 -0.83 27.52
C GLN A 45 25.76 -1.37 27.09
N MET A 46 25.30 -2.49 27.66
CA MET A 46 23.96 -3.02 27.40
C MET A 46 22.87 -2.03 27.81
N PHE A 47 23.02 -1.37 28.95
CA PHE A 47 22.07 -0.38 29.43
C PHE A 47 21.97 0.82 28.47
N LYS A 48 23.10 1.39 28.05
CA LYS A 48 23.15 2.46 27.05
C LYS A 48 22.48 2.06 25.73
N ASN A 49 22.74 0.84 25.26
CA ASN A 49 22.12 0.33 24.04
C ASN A 49 20.60 0.18 24.18
N ALA A 50 20.13 -0.27 25.35
CA ALA A 50 18.70 -0.41 25.64
C ALA A 50 17.99 0.95 25.72
N GLU A 51 18.61 1.96 26.34
CA GLU A 51 18.10 3.34 26.38
C GLU A 51 18.01 3.94 24.98
N ALA A 52 19.05 3.79 24.16
CA ALA A 52 19.06 4.26 22.78
C ALA A 52 17.91 3.65 21.96
N LYS A 53 17.72 2.33 22.06
CA LYS A 53 16.65 1.63 21.36
C LYS A 53 15.25 2.00 21.86
N THR A 54 15.11 2.25 23.17
CA THR A 54 13.85 2.73 23.75
C THR A 54 13.50 4.12 23.25
N SER A 55 14.48 5.03 23.18
CA SER A 55 14.31 6.37 22.62
C SER A 55 13.93 6.32 21.14
N GLU A 56 14.57 5.45 20.35
CA GLU A 56 14.22 5.23 18.95
C GLU A 56 12.77 4.77 18.78
N LEU A 57 12.32 3.78 19.55
CA LEU A 57 10.94 3.29 19.54
C LEU A 57 9.94 4.36 19.98
N GLN A 58 10.26 5.16 21.00
CA GLN A 58 9.42 6.26 21.44
C GLN A 58 9.26 7.33 20.37
N ASN A 59 10.33 7.66 19.64
CA ASN A 59 10.28 8.59 18.53
C ASN A 59 9.45 8.05 17.36
N LEU A 60 9.61 6.78 17.00
CA LEU A 60 8.77 6.11 16.00
C LEU A 60 7.29 6.16 16.38
N LEU A 61 6.97 5.82 17.63
CA LEU A 61 5.60 5.86 18.15
C LEU A 61 5.03 7.29 18.12
N LYS A 62 5.80 8.28 18.56
CA LYS A 62 5.38 9.69 18.56
C LYS A 62 5.11 10.19 17.14
N ASN A 63 5.93 9.78 16.18
CA ASN A 63 5.75 10.12 14.77
C ASN A 63 4.48 9.47 14.19
N GLU A 64 4.22 8.21 14.50
CA GLU A 64 2.98 7.53 14.08
C GLU A 64 1.73 8.12 14.74
N VAL A 65 1.76 8.41 16.04
CA VAL A 65 0.66 9.10 16.73
C VAL A 65 0.40 10.48 16.11
N THR A 66 1.46 11.20 15.72
CA THR A 66 1.33 12.50 15.06
C THR A 66 0.73 12.37 13.66
N ARG A 67 1.13 11.34 12.89
CA ARG A 67 0.53 11.00 11.59
C ARG A 67 -0.96 10.69 11.74
N ILE A 68 -1.31 9.79 12.66
CA ILE A 68 -2.71 9.44 12.96
C ILE A 68 -3.50 10.69 13.37
N ARG A 69 -2.96 11.53 14.26
CA ARG A 69 -3.63 12.78 14.67
C ARG A 69 -3.85 13.72 13.49
N ALA A 70 -2.86 13.94 12.64
CA ALA A 70 -2.99 14.77 11.44
C ALA A 70 -4.07 14.21 10.50
N THR A 71 -4.13 12.89 10.33
CA THR A 71 -5.19 12.19 9.60
C THR A 71 -6.57 12.44 10.23
N LEU A 72 -6.68 12.40 11.55
CA LEU A 72 -7.97 12.57 12.26
C LEU A 72 -8.46 14.03 12.35
N THR A 73 -7.56 15.04 12.32
CA THR A 73 -7.91 16.44 12.61
C THR A 73 -7.93 17.39 11.42
N ASN A 74 -7.22 17.12 10.31
CA ASN A 74 -7.13 18.02 9.15
C ASN A 74 -7.86 17.45 7.92
N ASN A 75 -9.13 17.81 7.77
CA ASN A 75 -10.10 16.79 7.39
C ASN A 75 -10.69 16.83 5.97
N GLU A 76 -10.28 17.73 5.08
CA GLU A 76 -10.70 17.66 3.67
C GLU A 76 -9.54 17.94 2.72
N ASN A 77 -8.86 19.07 2.91
CA ASN A 77 -7.70 19.44 2.07
C ASN A 77 -6.55 18.41 2.14
N THR A 78 -6.30 17.77 3.29
CA THR A 78 -5.20 16.80 3.41
C THR A 78 -5.50 15.49 2.70
N TYR A 79 -6.74 14.98 2.80
CA TYR A 79 -7.13 13.76 2.07
C TYR A 79 -7.15 13.96 0.57
N SER A 80 -7.66 15.11 0.12
CA SER A 80 -7.69 15.48 -1.29
C SER A 80 -6.27 15.61 -1.87
N VAL A 81 -5.35 16.29 -1.18
CA VAL A 81 -3.95 16.41 -1.63
C VAL A 81 -3.24 15.07 -1.67
N GLN A 82 -3.44 14.23 -0.66
CA GLN A 82 -2.82 12.90 -0.63
C GLN A 82 -3.38 12.00 -1.74
N LEU A 83 -4.70 12.06 -1.98
CA LEU A 83 -5.35 11.32 -3.07
C LEU A 83 -4.74 11.68 -4.44
N VAL A 84 -4.54 12.96 -4.74
CA VAL A 84 -3.91 13.39 -6.00
C VAL A 84 -2.50 12.80 -6.14
N LYS A 85 -1.70 12.84 -5.07
CA LYS A 85 -0.34 12.25 -5.07
C LYS A 85 -0.38 10.74 -5.32
N ASP A 86 -1.30 10.04 -4.68
CA ASP A 86 -1.47 8.60 -4.84
C ASP A 86 -1.93 8.23 -6.26
N ILE A 87 -2.84 9.03 -6.84
CA ILE A 87 -3.27 8.86 -8.24
C ILE A 87 -2.09 9.01 -9.20
N VAL A 88 -1.29 10.07 -9.05
CA VAL A 88 -0.12 10.31 -9.91
C VAL A 88 0.90 9.17 -9.77
N LYS A 89 1.12 8.69 -8.55
CA LYS A 89 2.01 7.55 -8.29
C LYS A 89 1.52 6.28 -9.00
N LEU A 90 0.22 5.98 -8.89
CA LEU A 90 -0.38 4.83 -9.57
C LEU A 90 -0.29 4.96 -11.09
N GLN A 91 -0.55 6.15 -11.64
CA GLN A 91 -0.40 6.43 -13.09
C GLN A 91 1.01 6.11 -13.58
N ASN A 92 2.04 6.58 -12.86
CA ASN A 92 3.43 6.34 -13.23
C ASN A 92 3.80 4.85 -13.18
N LYS A 93 3.37 4.14 -12.13
CA LYS A 93 3.62 2.70 -12.00
C LYS A 93 2.91 1.89 -13.08
N LEU A 94 1.68 2.23 -13.41
CA LEU A 94 0.96 1.59 -14.51
C LEU A 94 1.67 1.84 -15.83
N LYS A 95 2.11 3.07 -16.11
CA LYS A 95 2.88 3.40 -17.31
C LYS A 95 4.17 2.59 -17.41
N GLU A 96 4.94 2.50 -16.33
CA GLU A 96 6.17 1.70 -16.25
C GLU A 96 5.88 0.21 -16.46
N PHE A 97 4.88 -0.33 -15.76
CA PHE A 97 4.54 -1.74 -15.79
C PHE A 97 3.95 -2.22 -17.12
N THR A 98 3.30 -1.34 -17.87
CA THR A 98 2.75 -1.63 -19.20
C THR A 98 3.64 -1.13 -20.34
N GLN A 99 4.84 -0.63 -20.07
CA GLN A 99 5.72 -0.13 -21.13
C GLN A 99 6.16 -1.27 -22.06
N LEU A 100 5.98 -1.09 -23.38
CA LEU A 100 6.28 -2.11 -24.40
C LEU A 100 7.38 -1.68 -25.37
N ASP A 101 7.91 -0.46 -25.25
CA ASP A 101 8.85 0.15 -26.22
C ASP A 101 10.23 -0.55 -26.25
N ASN A 102 10.48 -1.47 -25.34
CA ASN A 102 11.69 -2.27 -25.29
C ASN A 102 11.67 -3.39 -26.36
N GLU A 103 12.77 -3.56 -27.10
CA GLU A 103 12.97 -4.64 -28.08
C GLU A 103 12.96 -6.05 -27.47
N GLN A 104 13.17 -6.11 -26.14
CA GLN A 104 13.11 -7.33 -25.34
C GLN A 104 11.68 -7.79 -25.03
N ILE A 105 10.65 -7.06 -25.47
CA ILE A 105 9.24 -7.44 -25.31
C ILE A 105 8.62 -7.68 -26.68
N ALA A 106 8.22 -8.93 -26.92
CA ALA A 106 7.46 -9.32 -28.11
C ALA A 106 5.96 -9.33 -27.82
N LEU A 107 5.15 -8.88 -28.77
CA LEU A 107 3.69 -8.92 -28.68
C LEU A 107 3.14 -10.19 -29.31
N ILE A 108 2.10 -10.74 -28.70
CA ILE A 108 1.36 -11.88 -29.24
C ILE A 108 0.19 -11.33 -30.07
N GLU A 109 0.44 -11.06 -31.36
CA GLU A 109 -0.44 -10.29 -32.25
C GLU A 109 -1.92 -10.71 -32.21
N GLN A 110 -2.20 -12.02 -32.30
CA GLN A 110 -3.57 -12.53 -32.29
C GLN A 110 -4.32 -12.19 -30.99
N ARG A 111 -3.63 -12.29 -29.84
CA ARG A 111 -4.21 -12.01 -28.52
C ARG A 111 -4.39 -10.52 -28.32
N VAL A 112 -3.42 -9.73 -28.75
CA VAL A 112 -3.48 -8.27 -28.73
C VAL A 112 -4.62 -7.75 -29.58
N THR A 113 -4.79 -8.27 -30.80
CA THR A 113 -5.88 -7.86 -31.70
C THR A 113 -7.25 -8.10 -31.07
N GLY A 114 -7.46 -9.27 -30.45
CA GLY A 114 -8.71 -9.54 -29.71
C GLY A 114 -8.91 -8.61 -28.51
N LEU A 115 -7.83 -8.24 -27.81
CA LEU A 115 -7.91 -7.28 -26.70
C LEU A 115 -8.30 -5.88 -27.20
N LEU A 116 -7.68 -5.39 -28.28
CA LEU A 116 -8.00 -4.10 -28.88
C LEU A 116 -9.46 -4.04 -29.36
N GLN A 117 -9.95 -5.12 -29.97
CA GLN A 117 -11.35 -5.23 -30.39
C GLN A 117 -12.33 -5.14 -29.22
N ASN A 118 -12.00 -5.73 -28.06
CA ASN A 118 -12.84 -5.65 -26.86
C ASN A 118 -13.00 -4.20 -26.36
N TYR A 119 -12.00 -3.36 -26.55
CA TYR A 119 -12.05 -1.92 -26.25
C TYR A 119 -12.45 -1.06 -27.46
N GLN A 120 -12.87 -1.70 -28.56
CA GLN A 120 -13.32 -1.04 -29.79
C GLN A 120 -12.27 -0.09 -30.39
N CYS A 121 -10.99 -0.38 -30.21
CA CYS A 121 -9.91 0.31 -30.89
C CYS A 121 -9.96 -0.02 -32.40
N LEU A 122 -9.76 0.99 -33.24
CA LEU A 122 -9.92 0.95 -34.69
C LEU A 122 -8.60 0.93 -35.46
N THR A 123 -7.46 1.06 -34.78
CA THR A 123 -6.16 1.05 -35.48
C THR A 123 -5.93 -0.24 -36.28
N GLY A 124 -5.69 -0.07 -37.59
CA GLY A 124 -5.40 -1.16 -38.54
C GLY A 124 -4.11 -1.93 -38.26
N SER A 125 -3.24 -1.43 -37.37
CA SER A 125 -2.11 -2.17 -36.80
C SER A 125 -1.93 -1.84 -35.31
N PRO A 126 -1.72 -2.86 -34.44
CA PRO A 126 -1.56 -2.67 -33.00
C PRO A 126 -0.21 -1.99 -32.69
N THR A 127 -0.22 -0.68 -32.42
CA THR A 127 0.99 0.00 -31.95
C THR A 127 1.27 -0.34 -30.49
N LYS A 128 2.54 -0.51 -30.11
CA LYS A 128 2.96 -0.76 -28.72
C LYS A 128 2.40 0.27 -27.73
N SER A 129 2.28 1.52 -28.17
CA SER A 129 1.70 2.61 -27.37
C SER A 129 0.21 2.38 -27.07
N ILE A 130 -0.61 2.04 -28.07
CA ILE A 130 -2.05 1.75 -27.87
C ILE A 130 -2.23 0.51 -27.01
N VAL A 131 -1.43 -0.54 -27.26
CA VAL A 131 -1.48 -1.77 -26.46
C VAL A 131 -1.12 -1.48 -25.00
N SER A 132 -0.10 -0.65 -24.75
CA SER A 132 0.24 -0.20 -23.39
C SER A 132 -0.95 0.51 -22.72
N GLY A 133 -1.60 1.45 -23.42
CA GLY A 133 -2.78 2.16 -22.91
C GLY A 133 -3.94 1.23 -22.57
N VAL A 134 -4.23 0.26 -23.45
CA VAL A 134 -5.26 -0.76 -23.22
C VAL A 134 -4.91 -1.66 -22.03
N LEU A 135 -3.65 -2.06 -21.87
CA LEU A 135 -3.22 -2.85 -20.72
C LEU A 135 -3.39 -2.08 -19.40
N GLN A 136 -3.17 -0.76 -19.36
CA GLN A 136 -3.38 0.04 -18.14
C GLN A 136 -4.86 0.00 -17.70
N ARG A 137 -5.78 0.27 -18.64
CA ARG A 137 -7.23 0.18 -18.38
C ARG A 137 -7.63 -1.23 -17.95
N TYR A 138 -7.16 -2.25 -18.68
CA TYR A 138 -7.42 -3.66 -18.38
C TYR A 138 -6.99 -4.06 -16.97
N ILE A 139 -5.79 -3.64 -16.53
CA ILE A 139 -5.29 -3.94 -15.18
C ILE A 139 -6.21 -3.33 -14.13
N ILE A 140 -6.56 -2.04 -14.25
CA ILE A 140 -7.45 -1.36 -13.30
C ILE A 140 -8.79 -2.12 -13.23
N GLU A 141 -9.44 -2.34 -14.37
CA GLU A 141 -10.75 -3.01 -14.44
C GLU A 141 -10.73 -4.42 -13.82
N LYS A 142 -9.68 -5.21 -14.09
CA LYS A 142 -9.53 -6.56 -13.51
C LYS A 142 -9.30 -6.52 -12.01
N VAL A 143 -8.41 -5.68 -11.53
CA VAL A 143 -8.13 -5.55 -10.09
C VAL A 143 -9.38 -5.11 -9.33
N LEU A 144 -10.11 -4.11 -9.85
CA LEU A 144 -11.38 -3.68 -9.25
C LEU A 144 -12.43 -4.79 -9.27
N THR A 145 -12.52 -5.55 -10.36
CA THR A 145 -13.43 -6.72 -10.43
C THR A 145 -13.09 -7.75 -9.36
N TRP A 146 -11.82 -8.09 -9.19
CA TRP A 146 -11.39 -9.06 -8.17
C TRP A 146 -11.59 -8.56 -6.75
N ALA A 147 -11.29 -7.28 -6.49
CA ALA A 147 -11.49 -6.66 -5.19
C ALA A 147 -12.98 -6.62 -4.82
N ASN A 148 -13.85 -6.23 -5.75
CA ASN A 148 -15.30 -6.28 -5.58
C ASN A 148 -15.79 -7.70 -5.23
N ALA A 149 -15.34 -8.71 -5.99
CA ALA A 149 -15.70 -10.10 -5.72
C ALA A 149 -15.19 -10.55 -4.33
N TYR A 150 -13.96 -10.19 -3.98
CA TYR A 150 -13.36 -10.49 -2.68
C TYR A 150 -14.18 -9.92 -1.53
N PHE A 151 -14.45 -8.61 -1.52
CA PHE A 151 -15.22 -7.99 -0.44
C PHE A 151 -16.66 -8.50 -0.38
N LYS A 152 -17.28 -8.76 -1.53
CA LYS A 152 -18.62 -9.34 -1.58
C LYS A 152 -18.65 -10.70 -0.90
N LEU A 153 -17.73 -11.61 -1.24
CA LEU A 153 -17.62 -12.91 -0.61
C LEU A 153 -17.34 -12.79 0.90
N CYS A 154 -16.41 -11.90 1.30
CA CYS A 154 -16.14 -11.64 2.71
C CYS A 154 -17.40 -11.22 3.47
N ILE A 155 -18.18 -10.27 2.94
CA ILE A 155 -19.40 -9.78 3.59
C ILE A 155 -20.49 -10.86 3.61
N GLU A 156 -20.67 -11.61 2.53
CA GLU A 156 -21.64 -12.71 2.47
C GLU A 156 -21.34 -13.81 3.48
N ASP A 157 -20.07 -14.21 3.61
CA ASP A 157 -19.65 -15.22 4.58
C ASP A 157 -19.80 -14.73 6.02
N LEU A 158 -19.46 -13.46 6.28
CA LEU A 158 -19.68 -12.82 7.58
C LEU A 158 -21.17 -12.74 7.96
N ASN A 159 -22.07 -12.58 6.98
CA ASN A 159 -23.51 -12.53 7.23
C ASN A 159 -24.12 -13.91 7.51
N LYS A 160 -23.49 -14.99 7.02
CA LYS A 160 -23.93 -16.38 7.28
C LYS A 160 -23.47 -16.88 8.64
N LYS A 161 -22.33 -16.39 9.15
CA LYS A 161 -21.79 -16.79 10.44
C LYS A 161 -22.53 -16.10 11.59
N THR A 162 -22.94 -16.90 12.56
CA THR A 162 -23.38 -16.42 13.87
C THR A 162 -22.22 -15.81 14.65
N HIS A 163 -22.53 -14.98 15.65
CA HIS A 163 -21.53 -14.40 16.55
C HIS A 163 -20.64 -15.47 17.22
N ASN A 164 -21.20 -16.64 17.54
CA ASN A 164 -20.47 -17.75 18.16
C ASN A 164 -19.51 -18.44 17.19
N GLU A 165 -19.84 -18.52 15.90
CA GLU A 165 -18.96 -19.11 14.88
C GLU A 165 -17.80 -18.18 14.51
N LEU A 166 -18.01 -16.86 14.57
CA LEU A 166 -16.93 -15.88 14.41
C LEU A 166 -15.94 -15.93 15.58
N ALA A 167 -16.43 -16.16 16.79
CA ALA A 167 -15.58 -16.28 17.99
C ALA A 167 -14.70 -17.56 17.99
N GLN A 168 -15.01 -18.54 17.13
CA GLN A 168 -14.27 -19.79 17.00
C GLN A 168 -13.28 -19.79 15.82
N CYS A 169 -13.29 -18.76 14.97
CA CYS A 169 -12.32 -18.64 13.88
C CYS A 169 -10.91 -18.47 14.43
N ASN A 170 -9.94 -19.12 13.80
CA ASN A 170 -8.54 -18.90 14.15
C ASN A 170 -8.07 -17.50 13.66
N LYS A 171 -6.88 -17.07 14.12
CA LYS A 171 -6.34 -15.76 13.79
C LYS A 171 -6.19 -15.54 12.28
N ASP A 172 -5.70 -16.53 11.55
CA ASP A 172 -5.47 -16.44 10.10
C ASP A 172 -6.80 -16.40 9.30
N GLU A 173 -7.86 -17.00 9.82
CA GLU A 173 -9.21 -16.88 9.28
C GLU A 173 -9.80 -15.52 9.53
N LEU A 174 -9.61 -14.97 10.73
CA LEU A 174 -10.11 -13.65 11.11
C LEU A 174 -9.39 -12.54 10.33
N ASP A 175 -8.08 -12.67 10.13
CA ASP A 175 -7.24 -11.73 9.39
C ASP A 175 -7.72 -11.56 7.94
N LYS A 176 -8.31 -12.61 7.32
CA LYS A 176 -8.90 -12.53 5.98
C LYS A 176 -10.17 -11.66 5.91
N PHE A 177 -10.84 -11.42 7.03
CA PHE A 177 -12.12 -10.72 7.05
C PHE A 177 -12.04 -9.33 7.69
N LEU A 178 -10.86 -8.87 8.11
CA LEU A 178 -10.75 -7.62 8.89
C LEU A 178 -11.31 -6.42 8.13
N GLU A 179 -10.82 -6.15 6.91
CA GLU A 179 -11.30 -5.05 6.09
C GLU A 179 -12.78 -5.23 5.75
N GLY A 180 -13.19 -6.44 5.36
CA GLY A 180 -14.59 -6.75 5.03
C GLY A 180 -15.55 -6.56 6.21
N ASN A 181 -15.12 -6.89 7.43
CA ASN A 181 -15.92 -6.73 8.64
C ASN A 181 -16.02 -5.26 9.05
N ILE A 182 -14.93 -4.49 8.93
CA ILE A 182 -14.96 -3.04 9.15
C ILE A 182 -15.93 -2.38 8.16
N LEU A 183 -15.86 -2.73 6.87
CA LEU A 183 -16.79 -2.23 5.85
C LEU A 183 -18.24 -2.57 6.20
N ARG A 184 -18.52 -3.82 6.60
CA ARG A 184 -19.86 -4.28 6.98
C ARG A 184 -20.42 -3.52 8.17
N ILE A 185 -19.64 -3.38 9.25
CA ILE A 185 -20.05 -2.65 10.46
C ILE A 185 -20.29 -1.19 10.14
N THR A 186 -19.41 -0.58 9.35
CA THR A 186 -19.50 0.84 8.95
C THR A 186 -20.74 1.11 8.12
N ALA A 187 -21.05 0.25 7.14
CA ALA A 187 -22.26 0.35 6.34
C ALA A 187 -23.53 0.21 7.20
N ASN A 188 -23.53 -0.69 8.19
CA ASN A 188 -24.63 -0.86 9.12
C ASN A 188 -24.80 0.36 10.05
N LEU A 189 -23.70 0.89 10.58
CA LEU A 189 -23.71 2.09 11.42
C LEU A 189 -24.22 3.30 10.63
N TYR A 190 -23.72 3.51 9.42
CA TYR A 190 -24.17 4.60 8.53
C TYR A 190 -25.68 4.51 8.27
N ARG A 191 -26.21 3.31 7.99
CA ARG A 191 -27.66 3.08 7.83
C ARG A 191 -28.43 3.42 9.11
N SER A 192 -27.94 2.99 10.27
CA SER A 192 -28.57 3.27 11.57
C SER A 192 -28.59 4.76 11.89
N ILE A 193 -27.49 5.49 11.64
CA ILE A 193 -27.41 6.95 11.81
C ILE A 193 -28.41 7.65 10.89
N LYS A 194 -28.49 7.24 9.62
CA LYS A 194 -29.46 7.78 8.65
C LYS A 194 -30.91 7.57 9.10
N GLU A 195 -31.24 6.38 9.60
CA GLU A 195 -32.58 6.11 10.13
C GLU A 195 -32.87 6.85 11.44
N PHE A 196 -31.86 7.01 12.30
CA PHE A 196 -31.98 7.80 13.53
C PHE A 196 -32.31 9.27 13.21
N SER A 197 -31.58 9.88 12.26
CA SER A 197 -31.78 11.26 11.78
C SER A 197 -33.22 11.48 11.31
N LYS A 198 -33.75 10.56 10.50
CA LYS A 198 -35.12 10.66 9.96
C LYS A 198 -36.22 10.52 11.01
N ARG A 199 -35.99 9.72 12.07
CA ARG A 199 -37.04 9.29 13.02
C ARG A 199 -37.10 10.12 14.28
N ARG A 200 -36.07 10.91 14.59
CA ARG A 200 -36.00 11.70 15.82
C ARG A 200 -36.04 13.19 15.47
N ASN A 201 -36.92 13.93 16.13
CA ASN A 201 -36.93 15.39 16.05
C ASN A 201 -35.69 15.92 16.80
N GLY A 202 -34.76 16.55 16.08
CA GLY A 202 -33.49 17.08 16.58
C GLY A 202 -32.70 17.77 15.45
N GLU A 203 -31.50 18.27 15.73
CA GLU A 203 -30.61 18.84 14.70
C GLU A 203 -30.21 17.77 13.66
N ASP A 204 -30.99 17.69 12.59
CA ASP A 204 -30.79 16.77 11.46
C ASP A 204 -29.41 16.97 10.81
N GLU A 205 -28.92 18.22 10.80
CA GLU A 205 -27.62 18.58 10.26
C GLU A 205 -26.45 17.95 11.04
N LEU A 206 -26.47 18.02 12.38
CA LEU A 206 -25.42 17.44 13.22
C LEU A 206 -25.32 15.91 13.04
N THR A 207 -26.48 15.24 12.99
CA THR A 207 -26.56 13.79 12.84
C THR A 207 -26.06 13.34 11.46
N HIS A 208 -26.45 14.06 10.41
CA HIS A 208 -25.97 13.81 9.04
C HIS A 208 -24.45 14.03 8.91
N VAL A 209 -23.95 15.16 9.45
CA VAL A 209 -22.51 15.49 9.46
C VAL A 209 -21.71 14.43 10.22
N MET A 210 -22.21 13.95 11.37
CA MET A 210 -21.56 12.89 12.13
C MET A 210 -21.45 11.58 11.33
N GLY A 211 -22.52 11.17 10.64
CA GLY A 211 -22.51 9.97 9.80
C GLY A 211 -21.49 10.05 8.67
N ALA A 212 -21.45 11.19 7.97
CA ALA A 212 -20.45 11.45 6.93
C ALA A 212 -19.02 11.45 7.51
N LYS A 213 -18.84 11.98 8.72
CA LYS A 213 -17.53 12.03 9.38
C LYS A 213 -17.01 10.66 9.75
N ILE A 214 -17.83 9.82 10.36
CA ILE A 214 -17.47 8.45 10.73
C ILE A 214 -17.09 7.67 9.47
N HIS A 215 -17.90 7.78 8.41
CA HIS A 215 -17.61 7.16 7.11
C HIS A 215 -16.23 7.60 6.60
N GLN A 216 -16.00 8.91 6.49
CA GLN A 216 -14.70 9.46 6.06
C GLN A 216 -13.53 8.90 6.88
N GLN A 217 -13.63 8.90 8.22
CA GLN A 217 -12.53 8.46 9.09
C GLN A 217 -12.24 6.97 8.97
N VAL A 218 -13.27 6.12 8.89
CA VAL A 218 -13.07 4.68 8.69
C VAL A 218 -12.35 4.42 7.38
N TYR A 219 -12.80 5.05 6.30
CA TYR A 219 -12.20 4.85 4.98
C TYR A 219 -10.81 5.46 4.85
N ALA A 220 -10.50 6.54 5.59
CA ALA A 220 -9.14 7.06 5.71
C ALA A 220 -8.21 6.04 6.37
N VAL A 221 -8.64 5.41 7.48
CA VAL A 221 -7.87 4.36 8.16
C VAL A 221 -7.68 3.15 7.27
N LEU A 222 -8.74 2.66 6.61
CA LEU A 222 -8.63 1.55 5.65
C LEU A 222 -7.72 1.89 4.47
N GLY A 223 -7.74 3.13 3.97
CA GLY A 223 -6.85 3.58 2.90
C GLY A 223 -5.37 3.68 3.29
N SER A 224 -5.07 3.80 4.58
CA SER A 224 -3.70 3.84 5.12
C SER A 224 -3.20 2.49 5.62
N CYS A 225 -4.09 1.65 6.15
CA CYS A 225 -3.73 0.42 6.87
C CYS A 225 -4.31 -0.86 6.26
N GLY A 226 -5.33 -0.77 5.41
CA GLY A 226 -5.92 -1.94 4.76
C GLY A 226 -4.93 -2.60 3.81
N PHE A 227 -4.83 -3.93 3.88
CA PHE A 227 -3.87 -4.72 3.10
C PHE A 227 -2.41 -4.25 3.26
N ALA A 228 -2.01 -3.75 4.44
CA ALA A 228 -0.69 -3.15 4.67
C ALA A 228 0.51 -4.08 4.38
N SER A 229 0.29 -5.39 4.19
CA SER A 229 1.32 -6.33 3.74
C SER A 229 1.03 -6.87 2.34
N VAL A 230 2.08 -6.97 1.53
CA VAL A 230 2.10 -7.69 0.24
C VAL A 230 1.77 -9.18 0.38
N ASP A 231 1.91 -9.73 1.59
CA ASP A 231 1.61 -11.13 1.91
C ASP A 231 0.12 -11.39 2.11
N HIS A 232 -0.71 -10.36 2.06
CA HIS A 232 -2.15 -10.53 2.19
C HIS A 232 -2.68 -11.48 1.09
N LEU A 233 -3.46 -12.50 1.50
CA LEU A 233 -3.87 -13.61 0.63
C LEU A 233 -4.56 -13.16 -0.67
N PHE A 234 -5.39 -12.12 -0.59
CA PHE A 234 -5.99 -11.48 -1.77
C PHE A 234 -4.92 -10.96 -2.74
N VAL A 235 -3.92 -10.24 -2.25
CA VAL A 235 -2.86 -9.62 -3.06
C VAL A 235 -2.02 -10.69 -3.73
N VAL A 236 -1.56 -11.70 -2.98
CA VAL A 236 -0.78 -12.82 -3.52
C VAL A 236 -1.52 -13.53 -4.66
N LYS A 237 -2.82 -13.81 -4.48
CA LYS A 237 -3.65 -14.43 -5.52
C LYS A 237 -3.84 -13.49 -6.71
N ALA A 238 -4.12 -12.21 -6.47
CA ALA A 238 -4.34 -11.22 -7.52
C ALA A 238 -3.07 -11.02 -8.36
N VAL A 239 -1.89 -10.96 -7.75
CA VAL A 239 -0.59 -10.84 -8.44
C VAL A 239 -0.39 -12.02 -9.39
N LYS A 240 -0.51 -13.26 -8.87
CA LYS A 240 -0.34 -14.45 -9.70
C LYS A 240 -1.31 -14.48 -10.88
N THR A 241 -2.57 -14.16 -10.63
CA THR A 241 -3.59 -14.09 -11.70
C THR A 241 -3.26 -12.99 -12.71
N LEU A 242 -2.87 -11.80 -12.26
CA LEU A 242 -2.55 -10.67 -13.11
C LEU A 242 -1.38 -10.97 -14.05
N LEU A 243 -0.30 -11.52 -13.53
CA LEU A 243 0.87 -11.85 -14.33
C LEU A 243 0.52 -12.90 -15.41
N ASN A 244 -0.22 -13.94 -15.04
CA ASN A 244 -0.72 -14.93 -15.99
C ASN A 244 -1.67 -14.33 -17.06
N GLU A 245 -2.48 -13.34 -16.70
CA GLU A 245 -3.33 -12.63 -17.65
C GLU A 245 -2.50 -11.79 -18.64
N LEU A 246 -1.46 -11.11 -18.16
CA LEU A 246 -0.62 -10.23 -18.99
C LEU A 246 0.32 -11.01 -19.91
N ASP A 247 0.86 -12.15 -19.45
CA ASP A 247 1.70 -13.05 -20.25
C ASP A 247 0.98 -13.61 -21.50
N LYS A 248 -0.35 -13.48 -21.58
CA LYS A 248 -1.12 -13.81 -22.80
C LYS A 248 -0.92 -12.82 -23.93
N TYR A 249 -0.51 -11.58 -23.62
CA TYR A 249 -0.41 -10.49 -24.60
C TYR A 249 1.04 -10.14 -24.94
N ARG A 250 1.98 -10.42 -24.04
CA ARG A 250 3.40 -10.09 -24.18
C ARG A 250 4.31 -11.24 -23.76
N GLN A 251 5.49 -11.30 -24.36
CA GLN A 251 6.55 -12.23 -23.99
C GLN A 251 7.85 -11.45 -23.75
N PHE A 252 8.47 -11.67 -22.59
CA PHE A 252 9.79 -11.14 -22.27
C PHE A 252 10.87 -12.07 -22.81
N LYS A 253 11.84 -11.50 -23.55
CA LYS A 253 13.06 -12.19 -23.97
C LYS A 253 14.12 -12.18 -22.87
N ASP A 254 14.13 -11.11 -22.06
CA ASP A 254 15.03 -10.94 -20.91
C ASP A 254 14.31 -11.27 -19.59
N GLN A 255 14.80 -12.29 -18.90
CA GLN A 255 14.24 -12.76 -17.64
C GLN A 255 14.49 -11.78 -16.47
N SER A 256 15.57 -11.01 -16.50
CA SER A 256 15.82 -9.97 -15.49
C SER A 256 14.76 -8.89 -15.60
N LYS A 257 14.46 -8.44 -16.83
CA LYS A 257 13.43 -7.42 -17.08
C LYS A 257 12.03 -7.90 -16.74
N LYS A 258 11.74 -9.17 -16.99
CA LYS A 258 10.50 -9.80 -16.52
C LYS A 258 10.38 -9.63 -15.00
N LYS A 259 11.41 -10.03 -14.26
CA LYS A 259 11.42 -9.95 -12.80
C LYS A 259 11.25 -8.52 -12.29
N ASP A 260 12.04 -7.56 -12.80
CA ASP A 260 11.94 -6.14 -12.43
C ASP A 260 10.52 -5.60 -12.62
N THR A 261 9.88 -5.98 -13.73
CA THR A 261 8.50 -5.58 -14.03
C THR A 261 7.51 -6.25 -13.08
N GLU A 262 7.66 -7.55 -12.83
CA GLU A 262 6.77 -8.34 -11.96
C GLU A 262 6.79 -7.87 -10.51
N GLU A 263 7.91 -7.32 -10.03
CA GLU A 263 8.04 -6.75 -8.68
C GLU A 263 7.08 -5.56 -8.44
N LEU A 264 6.65 -4.86 -9.50
CA LEU A 264 5.69 -3.76 -9.39
C LEU A 264 4.25 -4.23 -9.15
N ALA A 265 3.91 -5.48 -9.51
CA ALA A 265 2.54 -5.97 -9.57
C ALA A 265 1.81 -5.88 -8.22
N SER A 266 2.44 -6.31 -7.13
CA SER A 266 1.86 -6.24 -5.78
C SER A 266 1.49 -4.82 -5.40
N SER A 267 2.38 -3.87 -5.71
CA SER A 267 2.19 -2.47 -5.38
C SER A 267 1.09 -1.81 -6.24
N ILE A 268 0.97 -2.18 -7.51
CA ILE A 268 -0.08 -1.70 -8.41
C ILE A 268 -1.45 -2.20 -7.94
N ILE A 269 -1.56 -3.48 -7.59
CA ILE A 269 -2.80 -4.07 -7.07
C ILE A 269 -3.22 -3.36 -5.77
N LEU A 270 -2.29 -3.25 -4.82
CA LEU A 270 -2.54 -2.59 -3.54
C LEU A 270 -2.96 -1.14 -3.72
N GLU A 271 -2.22 -0.35 -4.50
CA GLU A 271 -2.55 1.06 -4.72
C GLU A 271 -3.88 1.23 -5.44
N THR A 272 -4.19 0.37 -6.42
CA THR A 272 -5.48 0.37 -7.10
C THR A 272 -6.63 0.10 -6.12
N VAL A 273 -6.52 -0.95 -5.29
CA VAL A 273 -7.57 -1.24 -4.29
C VAL A 273 -7.68 -0.12 -3.26
N CYS A 274 -6.57 0.33 -2.69
CA CYS A 274 -6.59 1.36 -1.66
C CYS A 274 -7.15 2.70 -2.19
N ILE A 275 -6.81 3.11 -3.41
CA ILE A 275 -7.32 4.34 -4.00
C ILE A 275 -8.82 4.24 -4.26
N PHE A 276 -9.23 3.23 -5.04
CA PHE A 276 -10.60 3.16 -5.58
C PHE A 276 -11.63 2.64 -4.56
N HIS A 277 -11.27 1.70 -3.69
CA HIS A 277 -12.19 1.19 -2.66
C HIS A 277 -12.21 2.01 -1.39
N PHE A 278 -11.09 2.62 -1.00
CA PHE A 278 -10.98 3.29 0.30
C PHE A 278 -10.84 4.80 0.19
N LYS A 279 -9.80 5.30 -0.48
CA LYS A 279 -9.49 6.73 -0.47
C LYS A 279 -10.54 7.58 -1.20
N PHE A 280 -11.24 7.01 -2.19
CA PHE A 280 -12.40 7.66 -2.81
C PHE A 280 -13.55 7.86 -1.82
N GLN A 281 -13.81 6.85 -0.99
CA GLN A 281 -14.86 6.88 0.03
C GLN A 281 -14.51 7.78 1.23
N ALA A 282 -13.22 8.10 1.42
CA ALA A 282 -12.76 9.04 2.43
C ALA A 282 -12.97 10.52 2.05
N GLN A 283 -13.31 10.81 0.79
CA GLN A 283 -13.61 12.19 0.37
C GLN A 283 -15.07 12.54 0.66
N VAL A 284 -15.31 13.83 0.92
CA VAL A 284 -16.65 14.41 1.04
C VAL A 284 -16.70 15.63 0.10
N PRO A 285 -17.42 15.57 -1.03
CA PRO A 285 -18.20 14.45 -1.56
C PRO A 285 -17.34 13.24 -1.96
N VAL A 286 -17.98 12.06 -2.03
CA VAL A 286 -17.31 10.82 -2.45
C VAL A 286 -16.80 10.98 -3.88
N VAL A 287 -15.57 10.52 -4.12
CA VAL A 287 -14.94 10.55 -5.44
C VAL A 287 -15.45 9.42 -6.31
N GLU A 288 -15.63 9.75 -7.58
CA GLU A 288 -16.10 8.88 -8.65
C GLU A 288 -15.04 8.84 -9.76
N TYR A 289 -15.17 7.86 -10.66
CA TYR A 289 -14.31 7.76 -11.83
C TYR A 289 -15.10 7.38 -13.08
N HIS A 290 -14.57 7.76 -14.24
CA HIS A 290 -15.17 7.47 -15.53
C HIS A 290 -14.10 7.19 -16.58
N PHE A 291 -14.17 6.02 -17.21
CA PHE A 291 -13.43 5.75 -18.43
C PHE A 291 -14.24 6.25 -19.62
N PHE A 292 -13.58 6.97 -20.52
CA PHE A 292 -14.16 7.31 -21.80
C PHE A 292 -13.99 6.15 -22.77
N GLU A 293 -15.02 5.94 -23.59
CA GLU A 293 -15.04 4.87 -24.57
C GLU A 293 -14.41 5.31 -25.89
N SER A 294 -14.05 4.33 -26.70
CA SER A 294 -13.66 4.59 -28.08
C SER A 294 -14.75 5.40 -28.77
N ARG A 295 -14.32 6.38 -29.58
CA ARG A 295 -15.17 7.35 -30.30
C ARG A 295 -15.84 8.44 -29.47
N ASP A 296 -15.58 8.51 -28.17
CA ASP A 296 -15.96 9.70 -27.40
C ASP A 296 -15.21 10.93 -27.92
N LYS A 297 -15.89 12.08 -27.97
CA LYS A 297 -15.28 13.33 -28.43
C LYS A 297 -14.31 13.85 -27.37
N PHE A 298 -13.11 14.24 -27.80
CA PHE A 298 -12.10 14.81 -26.92
C PHE A 298 -12.59 16.11 -26.27
N ASP A 299 -12.47 16.17 -24.95
CA ASP A 299 -12.75 17.37 -24.15
C ASP A 299 -11.53 17.69 -23.26
N PRO A 300 -10.77 18.75 -23.54
CA PRO A 300 -9.55 19.10 -22.79
C PRO A 300 -9.83 19.46 -21.32
N MET A 301 -11.08 19.74 -20.95
CA MET A 301 -11.48 20.00 -19.56
C MET A 301 -11.51 18.73 -18.71
N THR A 302 -11.73 17.56 -19.33
CA THR A 302 -11.88 16.28 -18.64
C THR A 302 -10.86 15.23 -19.08
N MET A 303 -10.17 15.47 -20.19
CA MET A 303 -9.20 14.55 -20.79
C MET A 303 -7.85 15.24 -21.03
N GLU A 304 -6.81 14.42 -21.11
CA GLU A 304 -5.45 14.80 -21.46
C GLU A 304 -4.91 13.79 -22.46
N CYS A 305 -4.47 14.30 -23.62
CA CYS A 305 -3.83 13.48 -24.65
C CYS A 305 -2.42 13.06 -24.19
N ILE A 306 -2.08 11.77 -24.32
CA ILE A 306 -0.76 11.24 -23.95
C ILE A 306 0.17 10.98 -25.14
N GLN A 307 -0.28 11.25 -26.37
CA GLN A 307 0.56 11.15 -27.57
C GLN A 307 1.41 12.43 -27.68
N GLU A 308 2.70 12.29 -27.97
CA GLU A 308 3.56 13.40 -28.38
C GLU A 308 3.20 13.74 -29.85
N ASP A 309 2.81 14.98 -30.13
CA ASP A 309 2.34 15.39 -31.46
C ASP A 309 3.51 15.67 -32.42
N ASP A 310 3.41 15.16 -33.66
CA ASP A 310 4.18 15.61 -34.82
C ASP A 310 3.30 16.03 -36.02
N GLU A 311 1.96 15.96 -35.92
CA GLU A 311 1.09 16.33 -37.06
C GLU A 311 -0.14 17.14 -36.62
N ASP A 312 -0.28 18.33 -37.23
CA ASP A 312 -1.35 19.35 -37.16
C ASP A 312 -2.76 18.84 -37.59
N GLY A 313 -3.04 17.54 -37.47
CA GLY A 313 -4.37 16.97 -37.70
C GLY A 313 -5.24 17.10 -36.45
N GLU A 314 -6.47 17.60 -36.58
CA GLU A 314 -7.44 17.66 -35.49
C GLU A 314 -7.82 16.24 -35.03
N LYS A 315 -7.03 15.62 -34.15
CA LYS A 315 -7.39 14.39 -33.45
C LYS A 315 -8.58 14.70 -32.54
N GLN A 316 -9.78 14.31 -32.95
CA GLN A 316 -11.03 14.71 -32.27
C GLN A 316 -11.63 13.62 -31.37
N PHE A 317 -11.24 12.35 -31.54
CA PHE A 317 -11.91 11.23 -30.90
C PHE A 317 -10.97 10.37 -30.08
N VAL A 318 -11.48 9.83 -28.98
CA VAL A 318 -10.77 8.86 -28.14
C VAL A 318 -10.61 7.54 -28.91
N GLU A 319 -9.38 7.05 -28.99
CA GLU A 319 -9.05 5.68 -29.41
C GLU A 319 -9.07 4.74 -28.19
N ILE A 320 -8.43 5.16 -27.10
CA ILE A 320 -8.42 4.45 -25.82
C ILE A 320 -8.23 5.43 -24.67
N CYS A 321 -8.99 5.23 -23.59
CA CYS A 321 -8.78 5.86 -22.28
C CYS A 321 -7.94 4.92 -21.41
N SER A 322 -6.64 5.19 -21.24
CA SER A 322 -5.74 4.33 -20.47
C SER A 322 -5.89 4.48 -18.96
N PHE A 323 -6.34 5.66 -18.51
CA PHE A 323 -6.58 5.97 -17.10
C PHE A 323 -7.82 6.87 -16.97
N PRO A 324 -8.72 6.61 -15.99
CA PRO A 324 -10.03 7.26 -15.97
C PRO A 324 -9.94 8.73 -15.53
N LEU A 325 -10.97 9.50 -15.86
CA LEU A 325 -11.30 10.74 -15.19
C LEU A 325 -11.60 10.42 -13.72
N ILE A 326 -11.03 11.17 -12.78
CA ILE A 326 -11.29 11.01 -11.34
C ILE A 326 -11.72 12.37 -10.79
N GLY A 327 -12.89 12.40 -10.14
CA GLY A 327 -13.49 13.64 -9.66
C GLY A 327 -14.64 13.42 -8.68
N ALA A 328 -15.05 14.46 -7.97
CA ALA A 328 -16.32 14.48 -7.24
C ALA A 328 -17.40 15.19 -8.08
N ASN A 329 -18.61 14.63 -8.05
CA ASN A 329 -19.78 15.10 -8.81
C ASN A 329 -19.55 15.14 -10.33
N ILE A 330 -18.72 14.27 -10.91
CA ILE A 330 -18.34 14.36 -12.34
C ILE A 330 -19.53 14.14 -13.28
N PHE A 331 -20.57 13.46 -12.82
CA PHE A 331 -21.80 13.21 -13.57
C PHE A 331 -22.87 14.30 -13.41
N THR A 332 -22.63 15.32 -12.57
CA THR A 332 -23.61 16.42 -12.41
C THR A 332 -23.67 17.29 -13.66
N LEU A 333 -24.87 17.78 -14.01
CA LEU A 333 -25.08 18.72 -15.11
C LEU A 333 -24.45 20.10 -14.82
N ASP A 334 -24.34 20.45 -13.53
CA ASP A 334 -23.74 21.71 -13.08
C ASP A 334 -22.21 21.62 -13.10
N LYS A 335 -21.61 21.97 -14.25
CA LYS A 335 -20.15 21.90 -14.44
C LYS A 335 -19.36 22.69 -13.38
N GLY A 336 -19.95 23.74 -12.78
CA GLY A 336 -19.30 24.55 -11.73
C GLY A 336 -19.15 23.84 -10.38
N LYS A 337 -19.87 22.73 -10.16
CA LYS A 337 -19.78 21.91 -8.93
C LYS A 337 -18.87 20.70 -9.07
N ARG A 338 -18.27 20.49 -10.25
CA ARG A 338 -17.36 19.39 -10.51
C ARG A 338 -16.00 19.70 -9.89
N GLN A 339 -15.47 18.76 -9.13
CA GLN A 339 -14.11 18.82 -8.65
C GLN A 339 -13.29 17.73 -9.35
N ILE A 340 -12.34 18.11 -10.19
CA ILE A 340 -11.49 17.16 -10.91
C ILE A 340 -10.20 16.96 -10.13
N PHE A 341 -9.93 15.71 -9.73
CA PHE A 341 -8.67 15.30 -9.10
C PHE A 341 -7.64 14.85 -10.13
N SER A 342 -8.10 14.23 -11.23
CA SER A 342 -7.26 13.83 -12.35
C SER A 342 -8.08 13.76 -13.63
N ARG A 343 -7.56 14.34 -14.72
CA ARG A 343 -8.15 14.18 -16.06
C ARG A 343 -7.89 12.76 -16.57
N ALA A 344 -8.79 12.27 -17.41
CA ALA A 344 -8.58 11.00 -18.10
C ALA A 344 -7.35 11.08 -18.99
N LYS A 345 -6.55 10.00 -19.02
CA LYS A 345 -5.43 9.88 -19.96
C LYS A 345 -5.93 9.15 -21.19
N VAL A 346 -5.92 9.83 -22.33
CA VAL A 346 -6.49 9.32 -23.58
C VAL A 346 -5.46 9.34 -24.69
N GLN A 347 -5.53 8.35 -25.57
CA GLN A 347 -4.90 8.38 -26.88
C GLN A 347 -5.98 8.72 -27.90
N LEU A 348 -5.66 9.61 -28.82
CA LEU A 348 -6.61 10.13 -29.78
C LEU A 348 -6.41 9.52 -31.17
N ARG A 349 -7.47 9.59 -31.97
CA ARG A 349 -7.51 9.22 -33.37
C ARG A 349 -8.22 10.29 -34.20
N LEU A 350 -7.96 10.27 -35.50
CA LEU A 350 -8.72 11.04 -36.48
C LEU A 350 -10.10 10.41 -36.70
N ASP A 351 -11.05 11.22 -37.18
CA ASP A 351 -12.34 10.70 -37.58
C ASP A 351 -12.22 9.87 -38.85
N SER A 352 -12.48 8.57 -38.73
CA SER A 352 -12.51 7.63 -39.85
C SER A 352 -13.87 7.62 -40.57
N SER A 353 -14.70 8.66 -40.40
CA SER A 353 -15.89 8.90 -41.24
C SER A 353 -15.55 9.60 -42.57
N ILE A 354 -14.26 9.85 -42.81
CA ILE A 354 -13.69 10.23 -44.11
C ILE A 354 -12.85 9.03 -44.61
N ASP A 355 -13.51 7.97 -45.06
CA ASP A 355 -13.03 7.04 -46.09
C ASP A 355 -14.20 6.20 -46.64
#